data_AF-A0A257NUY6-F1
#
_entry.id   AF-A0A257NUY6-F1
#
_cell.length_a   1.000
_cell.length_b   1.000
_cell.length_c   1.000
_cell.angle_alpha   90.00
_cell.angle_beta   90.00
_cell.angle_gamma   90.00
#
_symmetry.space_group_name_H-M   'P 1'
#
loop_
_entity.id
_entity.type
_entity.pdbx_description
1 polymer ?
#
loop_
_entity_poly.entity_id
_entity_poly.type
_entity_poly.pdbx_seq_one_letter_code
_entity_poly.pdbx_strand_id
1 'polypeptide(L)'
;MLHVPVDISREDHLKRRVELIDANRTCNFDAELCMKRHFWVKDVPFNAILVENLRILSNIASLLDRKDGEHFCNLNVDLVSAAMRERLFADGVYWSAVAITDYEPLKVATWAHFAPLFAGLYTPEEARALVDSQLFN
;
A
#
# COMPACT_ATOMS: atom_id res chain seq x y z
N MET A 1 -0.09 -6.40 -21.27
CA MET A 1 -1.06 -7.40 -20.72
C MET A 1 -0.27 -8.51 -20.07
N LEU A 2 -0.54 -8.82 -18.81
CA LEU A 2 0.02 -9.99 -18.14
C LEU A 2 -0.67 -11.23 -18.72
N HIS A 3 0.09 -12.14 -19.33
CA HIS A 3 -0.42 -13.37 -19.98
C HIS A 3 -0.87 -14.42 -18.95
N VAL A 4 -1.83 -14.06 -18.10
CA VAL A 4 -2.39 -14.96 -17.09
C VAL A 4 -3.54 -15.76 -17.72
N PRO A 5 -3.58 -17.09 -17.57
CA PRO A 5 -4.70 -17.91 -18.01
C PRO A 5 -6.02 -17.38 -17.44
N VAL A 6 -7.05 -17.32 -18.28
CA VAL A 6 -8.37 -16.74 -17.92
C VAL A 6 -9.21 -17.67 -17.04
N ASP A 7 -8.74 -18.91 -16.85
CA ASP A 7 -9.42 -19.97 -16.11
C ASP A 7 -8.47 -20.55 -15.04
N ILE A 8 -8.34 -19.83 -13.92
CA ILE A 8 -7.61 -20.29 -12.74
C ILE A 8 -8.64 -20.67 -11.70
N SER A 9 -8.53 -21.88 -11.14
CA SER A 9 -9.47 -22.35 -10.13
C SER A 9 -9.35 -21.52 -8.84
N ARG A 10 -10.43 -21.49 -8.04
CA ARG A 10 -10.40 -20.85 -6.71
C ARG A 10 -9.32 -21.44 -5.81
N GLU A 11 -9.08 -22.75 -5.90
CA GLU A 11 -8.06 -23.46 -5.14
C GLU A 11 -6.66 -23.03 -5.56
N ASP A 12 -6.40 -22.89 -6.86
CA ASP A 12 -5.13 -22.37 -7.37
C ASP A 12 -4.89 -20.93 -6.91
N HIS A 13 -5.93 -20.07 -6.97
CA HIS A 13 -5.85 -18.72 -6.43
C HIS A 13 -5.52 -18.69 -4.94
N LEU A 14 -6.18 -19.53 -4.13
CA LEU A 14 -5.91 -19.61 -2.70
C LEU A 14 -4.49 -20.10 -2.44
N LYS A 15 -4.07 -21.17 -3.13
CA LYS A 15 -2.72 -21.74 -3.02
C LYS A 15 -1.65 -20.68 -3.32
N ARG A 16 -1.78 -19.95 -4.43
CA ARG A 16 -0.85 -18.86 -4.78
C ARG A 16 -0.82 -17.75 -3.74
N ARG A 17 -1.96 -17.40 -3.13
CA ARG A 17 -2.00 -16.41 -2.04
C ARG A 17 -1.28 -16.89 -0.80
N VAL A 18 -1.44 -18.17 -0.42
CA VAL A 18 -0.73 -18.78 0.71
C VAL A 18 0.78 -18.81 0.43
N GLU A 19 1.21 -19.17 -0.78
CA GLU A 19 2.61 -19.12 -1.19
C GLU A 19 3.21 -17.71 -1.02
N LEU A 20 2.48 -16.66 -1.39
CA LEU A 20 2.91 -15.28 -1.18
C LEU A 20 2.96 -14.89 0.31
N ILE A 21 2.01 -15.35 1.13
CA ILE A 21 2.02 -15.11 2.57
C ILE A 21 3.26 -15.74 3.21
N ASP A 22 3.54 -16.99 2.88
CA ASP A 22 4.71 -17.70 3.42
C ASP A 22 6.01 -17.06 2.95
N ALA A 23 6.10 -16.65 1.68
CA ALA A 23 7.24 -15.88 1.18
C ALA A 23 7.43 -14.55 1.93
N ASN A 24 6.35 -13.81 2.21
CA ASN A 24 6.44 -12.56 2.98
C ASN A 24 7.01 -12.82 4.39
N ARG A 25 6.56 -13.90 5.05
CA ARG A 25 7.02 -14.28 6.39
C ARG A 25 8.50 -14.67 6.41
N THR A 26 9.00 -15.34 5.38
CA THR A 26 10.40 -15.77 5.29
C THR A 26 11.33 -14.66 4.81
N CYS A 27 10.86 -13.76 3.95
CA CYS A 27 11.66 -12.64 3.43
C CYS A 27 12.10 -11.65 4.51
N ASN A 28 11.44 -11.61 5.68
CA ASN A 28 11.73 -10.66 6.77
C ASN A 28 11.89 -9.20 6.27
N PHE A 29 11.08 -8.81 5.27
CA PHE A 29 11.13 -7.51 4.60
C PHE A 29 12.45 -7.15 3.87
N ASP A 30 13.26 -8.12 3.43
CA ASP A 30 14.37 -7.85 2.49
C ASP A 30 13.81 -7.34 1.15
N ALA A 31 13.81 -6.01 1.01
CA ALA A 31 13.20 -5.30 -0.10
C ALA A 31 13.90 -5.61 -1.44
N GLU A 32 15.22 -5.76 -1.45
CA GLU A 32 16.01 -5.83 -2.68
C GLU A 32 16.11 -7.24 -3.24
N LEU A 33 16.37 -8.23 -2.38
CA LEU A 33 16.70 -9.58 -2.83
C LEU A 33 15.48 -10.51 -2.81
N CYS A 34 14.53 -10.27 -1.91
CA CYS A 34 13.40 -11.17 -1.68
C CYS A 34 12.08 -10.56 -2.15
N MET A 35 11.70 -9.40 -1.63
CA MET A 35 10.39 -8.81 -1.90
C MET A 35 10.19 -8.49 -3.39
N LYS A 36 11.22 -7.94 -4.08
CA LYS A 36 11.16 -7.68 -5.53
C LYS A 36 10.90 -8.93 -6.38
N ARG A 37 11.27 -10.13 -5.91
CA ARG A 37 11.04 -11.38 -6.64
C ARG A 37 9.59 -11.87 -6.55
N HIS A 38 8.93 -11.60 -5.43
CA HIS A 38 7.58 -12.11 -5.14
C HIS A 38 6.47 -11.07 -5.28
N PHE A 39 6.77 -9.79 -5.05
CA PHE A 39 5.79 -8.71 -4.96
C PHE A 39 6.08 -7.64 -6.01
N TRP A 40 5.44 -7.78 -7.17
CA TRP A 40 5.62 -6.87 -8.31
C TRP A 40 4.67 -5.67 -8.28
N VAL A 41 3.98 -5.44 -7.17
CA VAL A 41 3.02 -4.34 -7.01
C VAL A 41 3.45 -3.46 -5.84
N LYS A 42 3.59 -2.16 -6.10
CA LYS A 42 3.63 -1.12 -5.08
C LYS A 42 2.19 -0.81 -4.70
N ASP A 43 1.70 -1.54 -3.70
CA ASP A 43 0.28 -1.60 -3.40
C ASP A 43 -0.18 -0.43 -2.51
N VAL A 44 -1.18 0.31 -2.96
CA VAL A 44 -1.74 1.46 -2.24
C VAL A 44 -2.35 1.04 -0.89
N PRO A 45 -3.23 0.01 -0.82
CA PRO A 45 -3.76 -0.46 0.46
C PRO A 45 -2.68 -0.86 1.45
N PHE A 46 -1.68 -1.63 1.03
CA PHE A 46 -0.58 -2.02 1.91
C PHE A 46 0.14 -0.80 2.49
N ASN A 47 0.51 0.17 1.66
CA ASN A 47 1.24 1.35 2.12
C ASN A 47 0.36 2.26 2.99
N ALA A 48 -0.93 2.40 2.70
CA ALA A 48 -1.86 3.15 3.54
C ALA A 48 -1.98 2.51 4.94
N ILE A 49 -2.14 1.19 5.01
CA ILE A 49 -2.16 0.46 6.29
C ILE A 49 -0.83 0.60 7.04
N LEU A 50 0.30 0.55 6.32
CA LEU A 50 1.62 0.76 6.92
C LEU A 50 1.75 2.15 7.55
N VAL A 51 1.32 3.21 6.85
CA VAL A 51 1.32 4.58 7.38
C VAL A 51 0.54 4.65 8.69
N GLU A 52 -0.67 4.10 8.73
CA GLU A 52 -1.49 4.15 9.94
C GLU A 52 -0.90 3.31 11.08
N ASN A 53 -0.36 2.12 10.77
CA ASN A 53 0.35 1.31 11.74
C ASN A 53 1.55 2.03 12.35
N LEU A 54 2.32 2.77 11.54
CA LEU A 54 3.45 3.56 12.03
C LEU A 54 2.99 4.69 12.96
N ARG A 55 1.87 5.37 12.66
CA ARG A 55 1.30 6.38 13.59
C ARG A 55 0.90 5.76 14.92
N ILE A 56 0.20 4.62 14.89
CA ILE A 56 -0.19 3.90 16.11
C ILE A 56 1.04 3.48 16.90
N LEU A 57 2.07 2.93 16.25
CA LEU A 57 3.32 2.52 16.88
C LEU A 57 4.08 3.69 17.47
N SER A 58 4.09 4.84 16.80
CA SER A 58 4.66 6.09 17.33
C SER A 58 3.97 6.50 18.63
N ASN A 59 2.64 6.48 18.66
CA ASN A 59 1.87 6.79 19.87
C ASN A 59 2.17 5.82 21.02
N ILE A 60 2.24 4.50 20.73
CA ILE A 60 2.62 3.49 21.72
C ILE A 60 4.05 3.72 22.23
N ALA A 61 4.99 4.01 21.32
CA ALA A 61 6.38 4.29 21.69
C ALA A 61 6.49 5.53 22.58
N SER A 62 5.75 6.60 22.27
CA SER A 62 5.65 7.79 23.11
C SER A 62 5.12 7.47 24.51
N LEU A 63 4.06 6.66 24.62
CA LEU A 63 3.49 6.25 25.91
C LEU A 63 4.45 5.42 26.77
N LEU A 64 5.35 4.67 26.13
CA LEU A 64 6.36 3.83 26.79
C LEU A 64 7.71 4.55 26.97
N ASP A 65 7.79 5.85 26.66
CA ASP A 65 9.02 6.65 26.67
C ASP A 65 10.16 6.07 25.81
N ARG A 66 9.81 5.46 24.68
CA ARG A 66 10.75 4.88 23.70
C ARG A 66 11.01 5.86 22.57
N LYS A 67 11.78 6.92 22.87
CA LYS A 67 12.04 8.05 21.95
C LYS A 67 12.60 7.67 20.58
N ASP A 68 13.53 6.72 20.52
CA ASP A 68 14.08 6.26 19.24
C ASP A 68 13.01 5.61 18.35
N GLY A 69 12.10 4.85 18.96
CA GLY A 69 10.99 4.19 18.26
C GLY A 69 9.94 5.20 17.78
N GLU A 70 9.59 6.18 18.62
CA GLU A 70 8.71 7.30 18.27
C GLU A 70 9.27 8.07 17.07
N HIS A 71 10.56 8.46 17.14
CA HIS A 71 11.25 9.18 16.07
C HIS A 71 11.28 8.37 14.77
N PHE A 72 11.67 7.09 14.83
CA PHE A 72 11.68 6.22 13.67
C PHE A 72 10.30 6.12 13.01
N CYS A 73 9.25 5.92 13.80
CA CYS A 73 7.90 5.78 13.28
C CYS A 73 7.43 7.06 12.60
N ASN A 74 7.62 8.23 13.24
CA ASN A 74 7.23 9.52 12.67
C ASN A 74 7.96 9.81 11.36
N LEU A 75 9.28 9.61 11.32
CA LEU A 75 10.06 9.79 10.09
C LEU A 75 9.54 8.90 8.95
N ASN A 76 9.21 7.64 9.24
CA ASN A 76 8.72 6.72 8.22
C ASN A 76 7.28 7.03 7.78
N VAL A 77 6.42 7.57 8.66
CA VAL A 77 5.10 8.10 8.26
C VAL A 77 5.27 9.16 7.18
N ASP A 78 6.16 10.12 7.40
CA ASP A 78 6.40 11.22 6.45
C ASP A 78 6.98 10.70 5.13
N LEU A 79 8.01 9.85 5.18
CA LEU A 79 8.67 9.30 4.00
C LEU A 79 7.70 8.47 3.13
N VAL A 80 6.92 7.57 3.75
CA VAL A 80 5.98 6.72 3.01
C VAL A 80 4.83 7.56 2.46
N SER A 81 4.26 8.47 3.25
CA SER A 81 3.16 9.35 2.79
C SER A 81 3.59 10.23 1.62
N ALA A 82 4.78 10.83 1.70
CA ALA A 82 5.35 11.64 0.61
C ALA A 82 5.59 10.81 -0.65
N ALA A 83 6.19 9.61 -0.52
CA ALA A 83 6.42 8.73 -1.65
C ALA A 83 5.10 8.26 -2.30
N MET A 84 4.07 7.94 -1.51
CA MET A 84 2.74 7.64 -2.04
C MET A 84 2.15 8.83 -2.78
N ARG A 85 2.25 10.03 -2.22
CA ARG A 85 1.74 11.26 -2.84
C ARG A 85 2.45 11.57 -4.16
N GLU A 86 3.77 11.41 -4.21
CA GLU A 86 4.57 11.71 -5.41
C GLU A 86 4.36 10.65 -6.51
N ARG A 87 4.29 9.37 -6.15
CA ARG A 87 4.39 8.27 -7.12
C ARG A 87 3.08 7.55 -7.43
N LEU A 88 2.11 7.60 -6.52
CA LEU A 88 0.89 6.80 -6.61
C LEU A 88 -0.36 7.66 -6.74
N PHE A 89 -0.30 8.96 -6.45
CA PHE A 89 -1.44 9.87 -6.60
C PHE A 89 -1.47 10.48 -8.01
N ALA A 90 -2.49 10.14 -8.78
CA ALA A 90 -2.69 10.68 -10.13
C ALA A 90 -4.18 10.74 -10.45
N ASP A 91 -4.58 11.75 -11.23
CA ASP A 91 -5.96 11.92 -11.68
C ASP A 91 -6.99 11.96 -10.53
N GLY A 92 -6.58 12.50 -9.37
CA GLY A 92 -7.45 12.68 -8.19
C GLY A 92 -7.59 11.47 -7.27
N VAL A 93 -6.94 10.34 -7.57
CA VAL A 93 -6.99 9.13 -6.73
C VAL A 93 -5.61 8.48 -6.60
N TYR A 94 -5.46 7.58 -5.63
CA TYR A 94 -4.24 6.76 -5.50
C TYR A 94 -4.36 5.45 -6.30
N TRP A 95 -3.38 5.19 -7.15
CA TRP A 95 -3.24 3.98 -7.96
C TRP A 95 -2.09 3.10 -7.43
N SER A 96 -2.33 1.80 -7.26
CA SER A 96 -1.22 0.84 -7.12
C SER A 96 -0.38 0.85 -8.39
N ALA A 97 0.91 0.55 -8.29
CA ALA A 97 1.83 0.62 -9.43
C ALA A 97 2.66 -0.65 -9.61
N VAL A 98 3.17 -0.87 -10.82
CA VAL A 98 4.05 -2.01 -11.12
C VAL A 98 5.46 -1.75 -10.57
N ALA A 99 5.92 -2.58 -9.63
CA ALA A 99 7.17 -2.42 -8.91
C ALA A 99 8.44 -2.66 -9.75
N ILE A 100 8.35 -3.35 -10.88
CA ILE A 100 9.48 -3.59 -11.81
C ILE A 100 9.67 -2.47 -12.84
N THR A 101 8.78 -1.49 -12.85
CA THR A 101 8.82 -0.31 -13.74
C THR A 101 9.03 0.95 -12.91
N ASP A 102 9.17 2.10 -13.58
CA ASP A 102 9.15 3.43 -12.96
C ASP A 102 7.73 3.83 -12.50
N TYR A 103 7.11 2.99 -11.66
CA TYR A 103 5.78 3.22 -11.07
C TYR A 103 4.65 3.33 -12.10
N GLU A 104 4.65 2.50 -13.15
CA GLU A 104 3.52 2.45 -14.08
C GLU A 104 2.21 2.14 -13.32
N PRO A 105 1.18 3.02 -13.38
CA PRO A 105 -0.05 2.82 -12.64
C PRO A 105 -0.85 1.62 -13.14
N LEU A 106 -1.31 0.78 -12.21
CA LEU A 106 -2.30 -0.26 -12.46
C LEU A 106 -3.69 0.39 -12.50
N LYS A 107 -4.11 0.86 -13.68
CA LYS A 107 -5.40 1.55 -13.90
C LYS A 107 -6.60 0.60 -13.88
N VAL A 108 -6.76 -0.13 -12.77
CA VAL A 108 -7.93 -0.96 -12.47
C VAL A 108 -8.64 -0.34 -11.28
N ALA A 109 -9.85 0.15 -11.49
CA ALA A 109 -10.66 0.73 -10.42
C ALA A 109 -11.05 -0.38 -9.43
N THR A 110 -10.57 -0.27 -8.21
CA THR A 110 -10.91 -1.19 -7.11
C THR A 110 -11.16 -0.39 -5.84
N TRP A 111 -11.61 -1.05 -4.77
CA TRP A 111 -11.78 -0.43 -3.45
C TRP A 111 -10.48 0.20 -2.92
N ALA A 112 -9.32 -0.16 -3.48
CA ALA A 112 -8.01 0.36 -3.09
C ALA A 112 -7.93 1.90 -3.10
N HIS A 113 -8.70 2.59 -3.94
CA HIS A 113 -8.73 4.06 -3.95
C HIS A 113 -9.19 4.68 -2.64
N PHE A 114 -9.98 3.95 -1.84
CA PHE A 114 -10.51 4.40 -0.55
C PHE A 114 -9.58 4.09 0.62
N ALA A 115 -8.63 3.16 0.48
CA ALA A 115 -7.71 2.82 1.57
C ALA A 115 -6.91 4.03 2.11
N PRO A 116 -6.44 4.99 1.30
CA PRO A 116 -5.75 6.18 1.79
C PRO A 116 -6.64 7.11 2.65
N LEU A 117 -7.98 6.99 2.61
CA LEU A 117 -8.86 7.72 3.54
C LEU A 117 -8.62 7.28 4.98
N PHE A 118 -8.46 5.97 5.20
CA PHE A 118 -8.17 5.40 6.52
C PHE A 118 -6.85 5.95 7.09
N ALA A 119 -5.86 6.17 6.22
CA ALA A 119 -4.57 6.74 6.57
C ALA A 119 -4.52 8.27 6.48
N GLY A 120 -5.65 8.96 6.30
CA GLY A 120 -5.71 10.43 6.23
C GLY A 120 -4.78 11.04 5.17
N LEU A 121 -4.56 10.34 4.06
CA LEU A 121 -3.64 10.78 2.99
C LEU A 121 -4.30 11.72 1.98
N TYR A 122 -5.64 11.71 1.93
CA TYR A 122 -6.40 12.70 1.19
C TYR A 122 -6.64 13.95 2.04
N THR A 123 -6.63 15.10 1.38
CA THR A 123 -7.25 16.32 1.95
C THR A 123 -8.78 16.14 2.06
N PRO A 124 -9.48 16.92 2.90
CA PRO A 124 -10.94 16.88 2.98
C PRO A 124 -11.64 17.06 1.62
N GLU A 125 -11.11 17.95 0.78
CA GLU A 125 -11.63 18.23 -0.55
C GLU A 125 -11.44 17.03 -1.49
N GLU A 126 -10.25 16.43 -1.51
CA GLU A 126 -9.97 15.23 -2.31
C GLU A 126 -10.79 14.03 -1.83
N ALA A 127 -10.97 13.88 -0.52
CA ALA A 127 -11.77 12.81 0.06
C ALA A 127 -13.24 12.91 -0.38
N ARG A 128 -13.81 14.12 -0.37
CA ARG A 128 -15.16 14.37 -0.90
C ARG A 128 -15.22 14.04 -2.39
N ALA A 129 -14.29 14.56 -3.18
CA ALA A 129 -14.25 14.31 -4.63
C ALA A 129 -14.12 12.83 -4.99
N LEU A 130 -13.33 12.07 -4.22
CA LEU A 130 -13.20 10.62 -4.38
C LEU A 130 -14.54 9.92 -4.13
N VAL A 131 -15.23 10.24 -3.03
CA VAL A 131 -16.50 9.59 -2.69
C VAL A 131 -17.57 9.91 -3.74
N ASP A 132 -17.68 11.17 -4.14
CA ASP A 132 -18.65 11.62 -5.14
C ASP A 132 -18.41 10.96 -6.51
N SER A 133 -17.14 10.74 -6.89
CA SER A 133 -16.78 10.21 -8.22
C SER A 133 -16.46 8.72 -8.29
N GLN A 134 -16.32 7.99 -7.18
CA GLN A 134 -15.97 6.56 -7.20
C GLN A 134 -16.97 5.68 -6.43
N LEU A 135 -17.73 6.24 -5.48
CA LEU A 135 -18.72 5.48 -4.71
C LEU A 135 -20.15 5.71 -5.19
N PHE A 136 -20.52 6.97 -5.45
CA PHE A 136 -21.91 7.36 -5.79
C PHE A 136 -22.21 7.47 -7.28
N ASN A 137 -21.26 7.08 -8.15
CA ASN A 137 -21.47 7.02 -9.59
C ASN A 137 -22.73 6.24 -9.99
#